data_AF-A0AAW0FVH7-F1
#
_entry.id   AF-A0AAW0FVH7-F1
#
_cell.length_a   1.000
_cell.length_b   1.000
_cell.length_c   1.000
_cell.angle_alpha   90.00
_cell.angle_beta   90.00
_cell.angle_gamma   90.00
#
_symmetry.space_group_name_H-M   'P 1'
#
loop_
_entity.id
_entity.type
_entity.pdbx_description
1 polymer ?
#
loop_
_entity_poly.entity_id
_entity_poly.type
_entity_poly.pdbx_seq_one_letter_code
_entity_poly.pdbx_strand_id
1 'polypeptide(L)'
;MEDAFAQADRLVELITSSVNQVKEVYRSSKQTLPVLDNPDETTAPMSSDFRTALRTLHGACSQLTSLLSPPAETVSLVCSRFIETLGQSNL
;
A
#
# COMPACT_ATOMS: atom_id res chain seq x y z
N MET A 1 -7.56 6.18 23.85
CA MET A 1 -8.53 6.41 22.75
C MET A 1 -8.07 7.57 21.87
N GLU A 2 -7.72 8.72 22.46
CA GLU A 2 -7.07 9.83 21.72
C GLU A 2 -5.80 9.40 20.97
N ASP A 3 -4.97 8.53 21.56
CA ASP A 3 -3.76 8.02 20.89
C ASP A 3 -4.04 7.23 19.61
N ALA A 4 -5.16 6.50 19.54
CA ALA A 4 -5.54 5.73 18.36
C ALA A 4 -6.01 6.64 17.22
N PHE A 5 -6.77 7.70 17.53
CA PHE A 5 -7.15 8.71 16.54
C PHE A 5 -5.93 9.49 16.05
N ALA A 6 -5.05 9.93 16.94
CA ALA A 6 -3.80 10.58 16.56
C ALA A 6 -2.86 9.66 15.75
N GLN A 7 -2.92 8.34 15.97
CA GLN A 7 -2.22 7.36 15.14
C GLN A 7 -2.85 7.25 13.74
N ALA A 8 -4.19 7.23 13.65
CA ALA A 8 -4.89 7.22 12.37
C ALA A 8 -4.56 8.47 11.53
N ASP A 9 -4.57 9.65 12.14
CA ASP A 9 -4.23 10.91 11.47
C ASP A 9 -2.80 10.87 10.89
N ARG A 10 -1.83 10.41 11.70
CA ARG A 10 -0.44 10.24 11.25
C ARG A 10 -0.31 9.26 10.08
N LEU A 11 -1.09 8.19 10.06
CA LEU A 11 -1.11 7.22 8.97
C LEU A 11 -1.69 7.84 7.69
N VAL A 12 -2.74 8.66 7.79
CA VAL A 12 -3.32 9.39 6.65
C VAL A 12 -2.33 10.40 6.06
N GLU A 13 -1.61 11.13 6.90
CA GLU A 13 -0.53 12.03 6.47
C GLU A 13 0.58 11.26 5.73
N LEU A 14 1.00 10.11 6.27
CA LEU A 14 2.03 9.27 5.66
C LEU A 14 1.59 8.69 4.31
N ILE A 15 0.33 8.25 4.19
CA ILE A 15 -0.29 7.80 2.94
C ILE A 15 -0.25 8.94 1.91
N THR A 16 -0.72 10.12 2.30
CA THR A 16 -0.77 11.30 1.42
C THR A 16 0.62 11.69 0.91
N SER A 17 1.60 11.74 1.81
CA SER A 17 3.00 12.03 1.46
C SER A 17 3.58 10.99 0.49
N SER A 18 3.36 9.70 0.77
CA SER A 18 3.86 8.61 -0.08
C SER A 18 3.20 8.61 -1.47
N VAL A 19 1.90 8.90 -1.56
CA VAL A 19 1.19 9.06 -2.84
C VAL A 19 1.77 10.23 -3.65
N ASN A 20 2.09 11.35 -3.00
CA ASN A 20 2.69 12.50 -3.68
C ASN A 20 4.08 12.17 -4.24
N GLN A 21 4.91 11.42 -3.49
CA GLN A 21 6.20 10.93 -3.99
C GLN A 21 6.02 10.01 -5.21
N VAL A 22 5.08 9.05 -5.15
CA VAL A 22 4.76 8.18 -6.29
C VAL A 22 4.34 9.00 -7.51
N LYS A 23 3.42 9.96 -7.34
CA LYS A 23 2.98 10.85 -8.43
C LYS A 23 4.15 11.61 -9.04
N GLU A 24 5.08 12.09 -8.23
CA GLU A 24 6.25 12.82 -8.71
C GLU A 24 7.21 11.94 -9.51
N VAL A 25 7.40 10.69 -9.11
CA VAL A 25 8.17 9.74 -9.92
C VAL A 25 7.49 9.47 -11.26
N TYR A 26 6.17 9.29 -11.30
CA TYR A 26 5.44 9.12 -12.57
C TYR A 26 5.57 10.35 -13.49
N ARG A 27 5.45 11.56 -12.93
CA ARG A 27 5.62 12.81 -13.69
C ARG A 27 7.04 12.94 -14.25
N SER A 28 8.05 12.73 -13.43
CA SER A 28 9.46 12.86 -13.83
C SER A 28 9.88 11.81 -14.87
N SER A 29 9.32 10.60 -14.79
CA SER A 29 9.53 9.53 -15.78
C SER A 29 8.66 9.65 -17.03
N LYS A 30 7.73 10.62 -17.09
CA LYS A 30 6.73 10.78 -18.16
C LYS A 30 5.89 9.52 -18.39
N GLN A 31 5.69 8.74 -17.34
CA GLN A 31 4.86 7.53 -17.35
C GLN A 31 3.45 7.87 -16.84
N THR A 32 2.47 7.12 -17.32
CA THR A 32 1.08 7.20 -16.84
C THR A 32 0.89 6.35 -15.60
N LEU A 33 0.03 6.80 -14.69
CA LEU A 33 -0.39 5.96 -13.56
C LEU A 33 -1.15 4.74 -14.09
N PRO A 34 -0.89 3.54 -13.55
CA PRO A 34 -1.64 2.34 -13.89
C PRO A 34 -3.11 2.53 -13.53
N VAL A 35 -3.99 2.11 -14.44
CA VAL A 35 -5.44 2.02 -14.21
C VAL A 35 -5.85 0.56 -14.29
N LEU A 36 -6.79 0.14 -13.44
CA LEU A 36 -7.19 -1.27 -13.34
C LEU A 36 -7.82 -1.80 -14.64
N ASP A 37 -8.46 -0.92 -15.41
CA ASP A 37 -9.13 -1.29 -16.67
C ASP A 37 -8.14 -1.59 -17.81
N ASN A 38 -6.84 -1.30 -17.63
CA ASN A 38 -5.81 -1.58 -18.63
C ASN A 38 -4.48 -1.99 -17.98
N PRO A 39 -4.34 -3.26 -17.54
CA PRO A 39 -3.18 -3.72 -16.78
C PRO A 39 -1.91 -3.88 -17.64
N ASP A 40 -2.04 -4.01 -18.96
CA ASP A 40 -0.93 -4.34 -19.87
C ASP A 40 -0.15 -3.10 -20.36
N GLU A 41 -0.67 -1.89 -20.18
CA GLU A 41 -0.11 -0.68 -20.80
C GLU A 41 0.93 0.09 -19.97
N THR A 42 1.11 -0.25 -18.70
CA THR A 42 1.96 0.55 -17.80
C THR A 42 3.16 -0.22 -17.25
N THR A 43 4.35 0.13 -17.72
CA THR A 43 5.61 -0.24 -17.05
C THR A 43 5.82 0.69 -15.85
N ALA A 44 5.80 0.13 -14.65
CA ALA A 44 6.05 0.90 -13.43
C ALA A 44 7.47 1.49 -13.41
N PRO A 45 7.68 2.68 -12.82
CA PRO A 45 9.01 3.23 -12.60
C PRO A 45 9.88 2.28 -11.76
N MET A 46 11.13 2.06 -12.14
CA MET A 46 12.03 1.13 -11.42
C MET A 46 12.95 1.82 -10.38
N SER A 47 12.75 3.11 -10.14
CA SER A 47 13.59 3.89 -9.22
C SER A 47 13.52 3.37 -7.79
N SER A 48 14.61 3.56 -7.03
CA SER A 48 14.66 3.20 -5.61
C SER A 48 13.62 3.99 -4.79
N ASP A 49 13.44 5.26 -5.13
CA ASP A 49 12.50 6.16 -4.46
C ASP A 49 11.07 5.72 -4.67
N PHE A 50 10.72 5.28 -5.88
CA PHE A 50 9.41 4.72 -6.18
C PHE A 50 9.11 3.47 -5.36
N ARG A 51 10.05 2.52 -5.34
CA ARG A 51 9.89 1.27 -4.57
C ARG A 51 9.77 1.55 -3.07
N THR A 52 10.51 2.52 -2.57
CA THR A 52 10.45 2.94 -1.17
C THR A 52 9.11 3.59 -0.85
N ALA A 53 8.65 4.54 -1.68
CA ALA A 53 7.37 5.21 -1.49
C ALA A 53 6.19 4.22 -1.58
N LEU A 54 6.20 3.27 -2.52
CA LEU A 54 5.19 2.21 -2.61
C LEU A 54 5.20 1.29 -1.39
N ARG A 55 6.37 0.88 -0.91
CA ARG A 55 6.47 0.03 0.29
C ARG A 55 5.90 0.75 1.52
N THR A 56 6.23 2.03 1.69
CA THR A 56 5.70 2.86 2.77
C THR A 56 4.18 3.02 2.65
N LEU A 57 3.68 3.31 1.45
CA LEU A 57 2.25 3.41 1.17
C LEU A 57 1.50 2.13 1.52
N HIS A 58 1.99 0.97 1.07
CA HIS A 58 1.38 -0.32 1.36
C HIS A 58 1.37 -0.62 2.87
N GLY A 59 2.48 -0.36 3.56
CA GLY A 59 2.58 -0.53 5.01
C GLY A 59 1.62 0.37 5.77
N ALA A 60 1.54 1.65 5.40
CA ALA A 60 0.68 2.62 6.05
C ALA A 60 -0.81 2.30 5.85
N CYS A 61 -1.22 1.94 4.62
CA CYS A 61 -2.59 1.48 4.36
C CYS A 61 -2.94 0.23 5.16
N SER A 62 -2.04 -0.76 5.21
CA SER A 62 -2.26 -1.98 5.99
C SER A 62 -2.44 -1.71 7.48
N GLN A 63 -1.58 -0.85 8.05
CA GLN A 63 -1.68 -0.42 9.44
C GLN A 63 -2.96 0.35 9.73
N LEU A 64 -3.38 1.25 8.83
CA LEU A 64 -4.61 2.02 8.98
C LEU A 64 -5.83 1.10 8.97
N THR A 65 -5.91 0.16 8.01
CA THR A 65 -6.99 -0.84 7.98
C THR A 65 -7.00 -1.68 9.24
N SER A 66 -5.83 -2.11 9.73
CA SER A 66 -5.72 -2.90 10.96
C SER A 66 -6.16 -2.12 12.20
N LEU A 67 -5.85 -0.83 12.26
CA LEU A 67 -6.21 0.05 13.37
C LEU A 67 -7.73 0.31 13.43
N LEU A 68 -8.39 0.37 12.27
CA LEU A 68 -9.82 0.68 12.15
C LEU A 68 -10.71 -0.57 12.15
N SER A 69 -10.15 -1.77 11.98
CA SER A 69 -10.90 -3.03 11.97
C SER A 69 -10.91 -3.66 13.36
N PRO A 70 -11.94 -4.47 13.70
CA PRO A 70 -11.88 -5.36 14.85
C PRO A 70 -10.65 -6.28 14.78
N PRO A 71 -9.92 -6.52 15.88
CA PRO A 71 -8.72 -7.34 15.87
C PRO A 71 -8.92 -8.74 15.27
N ALA A 72 -10.08 -9.35 15.50
CA ALA A 72 -10.43 -10.66 14.96
C ALA A 72 -10.52 -10.66 13.42
N GLU A 73 -11.04 -9.59 12.81
CA GLU A 73 -11.11 -9.44 11.36
C GLU A 73 -9.72 -9.22 10.76
N THR A 74 -8.88 -8.42 11.42
CA THR A 74 -7.48 -8.22 11.01
C THR A 74 -6.70 -9.53 11.00
N VAL A 75 -6.80 -10.33 12.06
CA VAL A 75 -6.14 -11.64 12.13
C VAL A 75 -6.65 -12.56 11.02
N SER A 76 -7.97 -12.61 10.79
CA SER A 76 -8.54 -13.43 9.71
C SER A 76 -8.01 -13.02 8.33
N LEU A 77 -7.96 -11.72 8.02
CA LEU A 77 -7.44 -11.20 6.75
C LEU A 77 -5.96 -11.54 6.54
N VAL A 78 -5.14 -11.41 7.58
CA VAL A 78 -3.71 -11.73 7.52
C VAL A 78 -3.50 -13.23 7.33
N CYS A 79 -4.24 -14.08 8.06
CA CYS A 79 -4.15 -15.53 7.93
C CYS A 79 -4.58 -16.01 6.54
N SER A 80 -5.67 -15.47 5.98
CA SER A 80 -6.12 -15.84 4.62
C SER A 80 -5.06 -15.54 3.55
N ARG A 81 -4.45 -14.35 3.59
CA ARG A 81 -3.36 -14.00 2.65
C ARG A 81 -2.15 -14.92 2.79
N PHE A 82 -1.79 -15.31 4.02
CA PHE A 82 -0.68 -16.22 4.27
C PHE A 82 -0.93 -17.61 3.68
N ILE A 83 -2.15 -18.13 3.85
CA ILE A 83 -2.57 -19.43 3.30
C ILE A 83 -2.55 -19.40 1.76
N GLU A 84 -3.06 -18.34 1.13
CA GLU A 84 -3.02 -18.17 -0.33
C GLU A 84 -1.57 -18.13 -0.86
N THR A 85 -0.67 -17.43 -0.17
CA THR A 85 0.75 -17.34 -0.56
C THR A 85 1.46 -18.69 -0.45
N LEU A 86 1.18 -19.47 0.59
CA LEU A 86 1.72 -20.83 0.76
C LEU A 86 1.11 -21.83 -0.24
N GLY A 87 -0.15 -21.65 -0.60
CA GLY A 87 -0.84 -22.46 -1.60
C GLY A 87 -0.28 -22.26 -3.02
N GLN A 88 0.11 -21.03 -3.37
CA GLN A 88 0.74 -20.72 -4.66
C GLN A 88 2.23 -21.12 -4.75
N SER A 89 2.89 -21.35 -3.62
CA SER A 89 4.31 -21.73 -3.57
C SER A 89 4.55 -23.25 -3.74
N ASN A 90 3.49 -24.05 -3.91
CA ASN A 90 3.54 -25.52 -4.03
C ASN A 90 3.04 -26.05 -5.39
N LEU A 91 3.00 -25.19 -6.42
CA LEU A 91 2.75 -25.54 -7.84
C LEU A 91 3.93 -25.06 -8.69
#